data_AF-A0A925FAW0-F1
#
_entry.id   AF-A0A925FAW0-F1
#
_cell.length_a   1.000
_cell.length_b   1.000
_cell.length_c   1.000
_cell.angle_alpha   90.00
_cell.angle_beta   90.00
_cell.angle_gamma   90.00
#
_symmetry.space_group_name_H-M   'P 1'
#
loop_
_entity.id
_entity.type
_entity.pdbx_description
1 polymer ?
#
loop_
_entity_poly.entity_id
_entity_poly.type
_entity_poly.pdbx_seq_one_letter_code
_entity_poly.pdbx_strand_id
1 'polypeptide(L)'
;MYEYDNAYVYMSLAAAQEVAGLDSAVTGVEVRTTDRWSAAEVAARITQTLGPVYRTVDWQEQNSSLFQALKLEKLGMSVILLLIVLVAAFNIVSNLTMVVTDKTREIGILKAMGMSARSVRRIFLAQGLTIGVVGTTLGLTLGLAVSAALGKYKLMRLDPAVYFIDHLPVATEFWDVTFTILASVAIAGIATLYPAQQAARLFPIEAIRHE
;
A
#
# COMPACT_ATOMS: atom_id res chain seq x y z
N MET A 1 -17.12 -6.99 26.53
CA MET A 1 -17.11 -7.67 27.84
C MET A 1 -18.46 -8.28 28.18
N TYR A 2 -19.59 -7.57 28.00
CA TYR A 2 -20.92 -8.08 28.36
C TYR A 2 -21.35 -9.38 27.65
N GLU A 3 -20.95 -9.61 26.39
CA GLU A 3 -21.24 -10.88 25.68
C GLU A 3 -20.37 -12.05 26.16
N TYR A 4 -19.12 -11.81 26.57
CA TYR A 4 -18.23 -12.87 27.05
C TYR A 4 -18.64 -13.36 28.45
N ASP A 5 -19.02 -12.43 29.34
CA ASP A 5 -19.47 -12.76 30.69
C ASP A 5 -20.83 -13.49 30.71
N ASN A 6 -21.64 -13.34 29.65
CA ASN A 6 -22.92 -14.07 29.51
C ASN A 6 -22.79 -15.42 28.78
N ALA A 7 -21.68 -15.68 28.06
CA ALA A 7 -21.54 -16.84 27.20
C ALA A 7 -20.46 -17.84 27.64
N TYR A 8 -19.49 -17.44 28.47
CA TYR A 8 -18.36 -18.28 28.85
C TYR A 8 -18.25 -18.45 30.37
N VAL A 9 -18.02 -19.69 30.79
CA VAL A 9 -17.66 -20.04 32.18
C VAL A 9 -16.30 -20.72 32.16
N TYR A 10 -15.38 -20.26 33.01
CA TYR A 10 -14.07 -20.87 33.19
C TYR A 10 -14.10 -21.80 34.42
N MET A 11 -13.68 -23.05 34.26
CA MET A 11 -13.56 -24.03 35.33
C MET A 11 -12.35 -24.94 35.11
N SER A 12 -12.00 -25.74 36.11
CA SER A 12 -10.92 -26.72 35.98
C SER A 12 -11.25 -27.77 34.90
N LEU A 13 -10.23 -28.32 34.23
CA LEU A 13 -10.42 -29.34 33.20
C LEU A 13 -11.20 -30.55 33.71
N ALA A 14 -10.89 -31.03 34.92
CA ALA A 14 -11.58 -32.16 35.53
C ALA A 14 -13.08 -31.90 35.72
N ALA A 15 -13.44 -30.70 36.20
CA ALA A 15 -14.84 -30.30 36.35
C ALA A 15 -15.55 -30.17 34.98
N ALA A 16 -14.87 -29.61 33.97
CA ALA A 16 -15.43 -29.50 32.63
C ALA A 16 -15.66 -30.87 31.97
N GLN A 17 -14.76 -31.82 32.20
CA GLN A 17 -14.87 -33.20 31.73
C GLN A 17 -16.08 -33.91 32.36
N GLU A 18 -16.25 -33.80 33.68
CA GLU A 18 -17.40 -34.36 34.40
C GLU A 18 -18.72 -33.77 33.90
N VAL A 19 -18.81 -32.44 33.78
CA VAL A 19 -20.02 -31.75 33.31
C VAL A 19 -20.36 -32.10 31.86
N ALA A 20 -19.36 -32.26 30.99
CA ALA A 20 -19.55 -32.62 29.59
C ALA A 20 -19.81 -34.12 29.37
N GLY A 21 -19.72 -34.96 30.40
CA GLY A 21 -19.80 -36.41 30.27
C GLY A 21 -18.63 -36.99 29.47
N LEU A 22 -17.48 -36.33 29.49
CA LEU A 22 -16.24 -36.79 28.85
C LEU A 22 -15.36 -37.39 29.94
N ASP A 23 -15.01 -38.67 29.85
CA ASP A 23 -14.19 -39.35 30.87
C ASP A 23 -12.80 -38.67 31.02
N SER A 24 -11.85 -39.07 30.18
CA SER A 24 -10.51 -38.46 30.08
C SER A 24 -10.31 -37.71 28.76
N ALA A 25 -11.35 -37.67 27.92
CA ALA A 25 -11.32 -37.03 26.62
C ALA A 25 -11.45 -35.51 26.72
N VAL A 26 -11.03 -34.81 25.67
CA VAL A 26 -11.21 -33.37 25.49
C VAL A 26 -11.77 -33.09 24.10
N THR A 27 -12.55 -32.02 23.96
CA THR A 27 -13.13 -31.61 22.68
C THR A 27 -12.11 -30.93 21.76
N GLY A 28 -11.06 -30.34 22.33
CA GLY A 28 -10.00 -29.68 21.58
C GLY A 28 -8.82 -29.31 22.46
N VAL A 29 -7.69 -29.00 21.80
CA VAL A 29 -6.48 -28.50 22.45
C VAL A 29 -6.10 -27.19 21.77
N GLU A 30 -6.00 -26.13 22.57
CA GLU A 30 -5.55 -24.84 22.09
C GLU A 30 -4.03 -24.74 22.23
N VAL A 31 -3.35 -24.40 21.13
CA VAL A 31 -1.90 -24.24 21.11
C VAL A 31 -1.57 -22.77 20.85
N ARG A 32 -0.97 -22.11 21.84
CA ARG A 32 -0.54 -20.73 21.70
C ARG A 32 0.86 -20.67 21.10
N THR A 33 0.99 -20.03 19.94
CA THR A 33 2.29 -19.77 19.30
C THR A 33 2.94 -18.51 19.84
N THR A 34 4.28 -18.45 19.83
CA THR A 34 5.04 -17.26 20.23
C THR A 34 4.95 -16.15 19.17
N ASP A 35 4.89 -16.53 17.89
CA ASP A 35 4.64 -15.64 16.76
C ASP A 35 3.25 -15.93 16.17
N ARG A 36 2.43 -14.89 15.98
CA ARG A 36 1.09 -15.00 15.38
C ARG A 36 1.14 -15.44 13.92
N TRP A 37 2.23 -15.14 13.22
CA TRP A 37 2.38 -15.44 11.78
C TRP A 37 2.79 -16.89 11.52
N SER A 38 3.38 -17.57 12.50
CA SER A 38 3.75 -18.99 12.40
C SER A 38 2.57 -19.94 12.63
N ALA A 39 1.37 -19.42 12.99
CA ALA A 39 0.23 -20.25 13.39
C ALA A 39 -0.18 -21.27 12.32
N ALA A 40 -0.23 -20.87 11.04
CA ALA A 40 -0.56 -21.76 9.94
C ALA A 40 0.50 -22.86 9.73
N GLU A 41 1.78 -22.51 9.88
CA GLU A 41 2.88 -23.48 9.76
C GLU A 41 2.87 -24.48 10.92
N VAL A 42 2.66 -24.00 12.15
CA VAL A 42 2.56 -24.85 13.34
C VAL A 42 1.34 -25.77 13.24
N ALA A 43 0.18 -25.25 12.80
CA ALA A 43 -1.02 -26.04 12.56
C ALA A 43 -0.76 -27.15 11.53
N ALA A 44 -0.10 -26.84 10.42
CA ALA A 44 0.29 -27.82 9.41
C ALA A 44 1.23 -28.91 9.96
N ARG A 45 2.22 -28.53 10.77
CA ARG A 45 3.15 -29.49 11.43
C ARG A 45 2.41 -30.39 12.42
N ILE A 46 1.48 -29.85 13.20
CA ILE A 46 0.66 -30.63 14.15
C ILE A 46 -0.22 -31.63 13.39
N THR A 47 -0.90 -31.21 12.32
CA THR A 47 -1.72 -32.10 11.48
C THR A 47 -0.87 -33.21 10.85
N GLN A 48 0.32 -32.89 10.33
CA GLN A 48 1.23 -33.91 9.79
C GLN A 48 1.70 -34.91 10.84
N THR A 49 1.87 -34.49 12.10
CA THR A 49 2.37 -35.36 13.18
C THR A 49 1.27 -36.24 13.76
N LEU A 50 0.06 -35.70 13.95
CA LEU A 50 -1.06 -36.39 14.56
C LEU A 50 -1.88 -37.23 13.56
N GLY A 51 -1.72 -36.96 12.25
CA GLY A 51 -2.40 -37.68 11.18
C GLY A 51 -3.80 -37.14 10.86
N PRO A 52 -4.47 -37.71 9.84
CA PRO A 52 -5.68 -37.14 9.23
C PRO A 52 -6.94 -37.21 10.10
N VAL A 53 -6.89 -37.90 11.24
CA VAL A 53 -8.00 -37.99 12.20
C VAL A 53 -8.21 -36.67 12.94
N TYR A 54 -7.15 -35.87 13.08
CA TYR A 54 -7.19 -34.59 13.77
C TYR A 54 -7.15 -33.44 12.76
N ARG A 55 -8.03 -32.45 12.98
CA ARG A 55 -8.05 -31.21 12.20
C ARG A 55 -7.53 -30.06 13.06
N THR A 56 -6.50 -29.38 12.59
CA THR A 56 -6.10 -28.09 13.15
C THR A 56 -6.79 -26.96 12.40
N VAL A 57 -7.28 -25.97 13.14
CA VAL A 57 -7.82 -24.72 12.58
C VAL A 57 -6.98 -23.59 13.16
N ASP A 58 -6.34 -22.80 12.31
CA ASP A 58 -5.58 -21.64 12.79
C ASP A 58 -6.51 -20.44 13.01
N TRP A 59 -6.02 -19.45 13.76
CA TRP A 59 -6.82 -18.27 14.13
C TRP A 59 -7.27 -17.43 12.92
N GLN A 60 -6.55 -17.46 11.79
CA GLN A 60 -6.96 -16.78 10.55
C GLN A 60 -8.06 -17.57 9.83
N GLU A 61 -8.02 -18.91 9.84
CA GLU A 61 -9.10 -19.75 9.30
C GLU A 61 -10.38 -19.58 10.13
N GLN A 62 -10.27 -19.59 11.46
CA GLN A 62 -11.40 -19.38 12.38
C GLN A 62 -12.06 -18.01 12.17
N ASN A 63 -11.28 -16.99 11.79
CA ASN A 63 -11.75 -15.63 11.53
C ASN A 63 -11.77 -15.29 10.03
N SER A 64 -11.89 -16.30 9.15
CA SER A 64 -11.70 -16.13 7.70
C SER A 64 -12.61 -15.08 7.06
N SER A 65 -13.86 -14.91 7.54
CA SER A 65 -14.77 -13.86 7.06
C SER A 65 -14.25 -12.45 7.33
N LEU A 66 -13.70 -12.19 8.52
CA LEU A 66 -13.08 -10.90 8.87
C LEU A 66 -11.86 -10.64 7.98
N PHE A 67 -10.99 -11.64 7.81
CA PHE A 67 -9.81 -11.52 6.96
C PHE A 67 -10.15 -11.31 5.48
N GLN A 68 -11.21 -11.95 4.97
CA GLN A 68 -11.70 -11.74 3.62
C GLN A 68 -12.23 -10.32 3.44
N ALA A 69 -13.02 -9.81 4.39
CA ALA A 69 -13.52 -8.44 4.37
C ALA A 69 -12.36 -7.42 4.35
N LEU A 70 -11.37 -7.57 5.24
CA LEU A 70 -10.18 -6.70 5.29
C LEU A 70 -9.36 -6.78 3.99
N LYS A 71 -9.23 -7.96 3.38
CA LYS A 71 -8.54 -8.12 2.09
C LYS A 71 -9.27 -7.40 0.96
N LEU A 72 -10.60 -7.53 0.89
CA LEU A 72 -11.43 -6.85 -0.11
C LEU A 72 -11.37 -5.33 0.05
N GLU A 73 -11.42 -4.84 1.29
CA GLU A 73 -11.26 -3.42 1.60
C GLU A 73 -9.90 -2.89 1.14
N LYS A 74 -8.80 -3.58 1.51
CA LYS A 74 -7.44 -3.21 1.08
C LYS A 74 -7.30 -3.20 -0.44
N LEU A 75 -7.92 -4.15 -1.13
CA LEU A 75 -7.95 -4.20 -2.59
C LEU A 75 -8.71 -3.00 -3.17
N GLY A 76 -9.87 -2.66 -2.61
CA GLY A 76 -10.65 -1.48 -3.01
C GLY A 76 -9.86 -0.18 -2.87
N MET A 77 -9.20 0.04 -1.72
CA MET A 77 -8.33 1.20 -1.52
C MET A 77 -7.16 1.23 -2.51
N SER A 78 -6.59 0.07 -2.84
CA SER A 78 -5.48 -0.04 -3.80
C SER A 78 -5.89 0.37 -5.21
N VAL A 79 -7.11 0.03 -5.64
CA VAL A 79 -7.66 0.44 -6.94
C VAL A 79 -7.85 1.96 -6.99
N ILE A 80 -8.43 2.55 -5.94
CA ILE A 80 -8.61 4.01 -5.85
C ILE A 80 -7.26 4.73 -5.90
N LEU A 81 -6.28 4.25 -5.12
CA LEU A 81 -4.92 4.80 -5.12
C LEU A 81 -4.29 4.74 -6.51
N LEU A 82 -4.42 3.61 -7.21
CA LEU A 82 -3.93 3.44 -8.57
C LEU A 82 -4.54 4.48 -9.52
N LEU A 83 -5.86 4.70 -9.46
CA LEU A 83 -6.54 5.69 -10.30
C LEU A 83 -6.04 7.12 -10.02
N ILE A 84 -5.86 7.49 -8.75
CA ILE A 84 -5.31 8.81 -8.37
C ILE A 84 -3.91 8.98 -8.96
N VAL A 85 -3.07 7.96 -8.84
CA VAL A 85 -1.70 7.97 -9.37
C VAL A 85 -1.69 8.07 -10.90
N LEU A 86 -2.59 7.37 -11.60
CA LEU A 86 -2.73 7.49 -13.06
C LEU A 86 -3.13 8.91 -13.47
N VAL A 87 -4.11 9.50 -12.80
CA VAL A 87 -4.53 10.90 -13.07
C VAL A 87 -3.36 11.86 -12.85
N ALA A 88 -2.58 11.67 -11.78
CA ALA A 88 -1.39 12.48 -11.53
C ALA A 88 -0.32 12.30 -12.63
N ALA A 89 -0.09 11.07 -13.09
CA ALA A 89 0.84 10.79 -14.17
C ALA A 89 0.42 11.46 -15.48
N PHE A 90 -0.87 11.39 -15.84
CA PHE A 90 -1.40 12.10 -17.02
C PHE A 90 -1.21 13.62 -16.92
N ASN A 91 -1.39 14.20 -15.72
CA ASN A 91 -1.12 15.63 -15.52
C ASN A 91 0.34 15.99 -15.78
N ILE A 92 1.29 15.16 -15.36
CA ILE A 92 2.72 15.36 -15.66
C ILE A 92 2.97 15.30 -17.17
N VAL A 93 2.40 14.30 -17.86
CA VAL A 93 2.54 14.16 -19.33
C VAL A 93 2.00 15.40 -20.03
N SER A 94 0.77 15.82 -19.72
CA SER A 94 0.10 16.95 -20.37
C SER A 94 0.84 18.27 -20.11
N ASN A 95 1.27 18.51 -18.87
CA ASN A 95 2.01 19.72 -18.51
C ASN A 95 3.38 19.78 -19.20
N LEU A 96 4.17 18.70 -19.17
CA LEU A 96 5.46 18.71 -19.85
C LEU A 96 5.32 18.80 -21.37
N THR A 97 4.30 18.16 -21.95
CA THR A 97 4.01 18.30 -23.37
C THR A 97 3.68 19.75 -23.73
N MET A 98 2.87 20.43 -22.91
CA MET A 98 2.56 21.85 -23.06
C MET A 98 3.83 22.72 -22.98
N VAL A 99 4.71 22.46 -22.00
CA VAL A 99 5.99 23.17 -21.89
C VAL A 99 6.85 22.96 -23.14
N VAL A 100 6.88 21.75 -23.70
CA VAL A 100 7.61 21.46 -24.93
C VAL A 100 7.07 22.28 -26.10
N THR A 101 5.74 22.31 -26.27
CA THR A 101 5.11 23.07 -27.36
C THR A 101 5.35 24.58 -27.20
N ASP A 102 5.19 25.12 -25.99
CA ASP A 102 5.38 26.56 -25.73
C ASP A 102 6.85 26.99 -25.91
N LYS A 103 7.79 26.07 -25.65
CA LYS A 103 9.24 26.32 -25.74
C LYS A 103 9.85 25.84 -27.06
N THR A 104 9.04 25.49 -28.06
CA THR A 104 9.51 24.93 -29.34
C THR A 104 10.58 25.82 -30.02
N ARG A 105 10.36 27.14 -30.06
CA ARG A 105 11.31 28.11 -30.66
C ARG A 105 12.65 28.11 -29.92
N GLU A 106 12.62 28.14 -28.58
CA GLU A 106 13.82 28.13 -27.73
C GLU A 106 14.62 26.83 -27.93
N ILE A 107 13.93 25.69 -28.00
CA ILE A 107 14.53 24.38 -28.31
C ILE A 107 15.18 24.41 -29.71
N GLY A 108 14.50 24.99 -30.70
CA GLY A 108 15.02 25.17 -32.06
C GLY A 108 16.31 25.98 -32.11
N ILE A 109 16.37 27.10 -31.38
CA ILE A 109 17.57 27.95 -31.27
C ILE A 109 18.72 27.18 -30.61
N LEU A 110 18.47 26.47 -29.50
CA LEU A 110 19.49 25.66 -28.83
C LEU A 110 20.04 24.57 -29.76
N LYS A 111 19.17 23.89 -30.52
CA LYS A 111 19.59 22.87 -31.49
C LYS A 111 20.37 23.48 -32.65
N ALA A 112 20.01 24.67 -33.13
CA ALA A 112 20.76 25.41 -34.15
C ALA A 112 22.16 25.83 -33.67
N MET A 113 22.30 26.14 -32.37
CA MET A 113 23.60 26.39 -31.72
C MET A 113 24.42 25.11 -31.43
N GLY A 114 23.95 23.93 -31.87
CA GLY A 114 24.68 22.66 -31.74
C GLY A 114 24.25 21.77 -30.58
N MET A 115 23.17 22.08 -29.85
CA MET A 115 22.66 21.20 -28.80
C MET A 115 22.14 19.89 -29.38
N SER A 116 22.67 18.76 -28.88
CA SER A 116 22.23 17.43 -29.32
C SER A 116 20.81 17.09 -28.84
N ALA A 117 20.08 16.27 -29.61
CA ALA A 117 18.77 15.76 -29.21
C ALA A 117 18.80 14.97 -27.88
N ARG A 118 19.94 14.34 -27.54
CA ARG A 118 20.13 13.65 -26.25
C ARG A 118 20.18 14.64 -25.09
N SER A 119 20.82 15.80 -25.29
CA SER A 119 20.89 16.86 -24.28
C SER A 119 19.50 17.43 -24.00
N VAL A 120 18.71 17.72 -25.04
CA VAL A 120 17.31 18.16 -24.90
C VAL A 120 16.49 17.12 -24.14
N ARG A 121 16.58 15.83 -24.52
CA ARG A 121 15.89 14.74 -23.81
C ARG A 121 16.25 14.67 -22.32
N ARG A 122 17.53 14.85 -21.97
CA ARG A 122 18.00 14.84 -20.58
C ARG A 122 17.43 16.00 -19.76
N ILE A 123 17.28 17.18 -20.35
CA ILE A 123 16.69 18.34 -19.66
C ILE A 123 15.25 18.03 -19.25
N PHE A 124 14.42 17.56 -20.20
CA PHE A 124 13.02 17.24 -19.92
C PHE A 124 12.85 16.03 -18.97
N LEU A 125 13.72 15.02 -19.09
CA LEU A 125 13.77 13.93 -18.11
C LEU A 125 14.14 14.42 -16.71
N ALA A 126 15.15 15.29 -16.59
CA ALA A 126 15.57 15.85 -15.32
C ALA A 126 14.48 16.74 -14.70
N GLN A 127 13.79 17.54 -15.51
CA GLN A 127 12.65 18.35 -15.07
C GLN A 127 11.53 17.46 -14.52
N GLY A 128 11.18 16.41 -15.27
CA GLY A 128 10.22 15.41 -14.87
C GLY A 128 10.55 14.70 -13.56
N LEU A 129 11.78 14.20 -13.44
CA LEU A 129 12.27 13.57 -12.22
C LEU A 129 12.32 14.55 -11.04
N THR A 130 12.66 15.82 -11.28
CA THR A 130 12.66 16.85 -10.23
C THR A 130 11.26 17.08 -9.69
N ILE A 131 10.26 17.20 -10.58
CA ILE A 131 8.85 17.31 -10.18
C ILE A 131 8.44 16.07 -9.37
N GLY A 132 8.80 14.88 -9.85
CA GLY A 132 8.55 13.62 -9.17
C GLY A 132 9.14 13.60 -7.76
N VAL A 133 10.45 13.83 -7.62
CA VAL A 133 11.16 13.78 -6.33
C VAL A 133 10.63 14.83 -5.35
N VAL A 134 10.41 16.07 -5.80
CA VAL A 134 9.86 17.14 -4.94
C VAL A 134 8.44 16.77 -4.50
N GLY A 135 7.59 16.32 -5.43
CA GLY A 135 6.23 15.87 -5.13
C GLY A 135 6.20 14.70 -4.15
N THR A 136 7.01 13.67 -4.38
CA THR A 136 7.13 12.52 -3.48
C THR A 136 7.63 12.94 -2.10
N THR A 137 8.62 13.83 -2.02
CA THR A 137 9.17 14.30 -0.74
C THR A 137 8.11 15.07 0.05
N LEU A 138 7.42 16.02 -0.59
CA LEU A 138 6.36 16.79 0.06
C LEU A 138 5.19 15.90 0.46
N GLY A 139 4.75 15.02 -0.43
CA GLY A 139 3.66 14.07 -0.17
C GLY A 139 3.98 13.10 0.96
N LEU A 140 5.20 12.57 1.00
CA LEU A 140 5.67 11.71 2.08
C LEU A 140 5.70 12.46 3.42
N THR A 141 6.25 13.66 3.44
CA THR A 141 6.36 14.47 4.66
C THR A 141 4.96 14.78 5.22
N LEU A 142 4.03 15.20 4.36
CA LEU A 142 2.64 15.46 4.74
C LEU A 142 1.93 14.18 5.17
N GLY A 143 2.09 13.09 4.42
CA GLY A 143 1.47 11.79 4.73
C GLY A 143 1.91 11.23 6.08
N LEU A 144 3.21 11.28 6.37
CA LEU A 144 3.75 10.87 7.66
C LEU A 144 3.30 11.80 8.80
N ALA A 145 3.25 13.11 8.57
CA ALA A 145 2.76 14.07 9.56
C ALA A 145 1.28 13.81 9.92
N VAL A 146 0.44 13.56 8.91
CA VAL A 146 -0.99 13.22 9.10
C VAL A 146 -1.13 11.88 9.80
N SER A 147 -0.35 10.88 9.40
CA SER A 147 -0.34 9.55 10.02
C SER A 147 0.03 9.63 11.51
N ALA A 148 1.09 10.39 11.85
CA ALA A 148 1.51 10.62 13.22
C ALA A 148 0.46 11.40 14.03
N ALA A 149 -0.19 12.39 13.43
CA ALA A 149 -1.26 13.15 14.07
C ALA A 149 -2.49 12.27 14.36
N LEU A 150 -2.91 11.44 13.41
CA LEU A 150 -4.01 10.49 13.58
C LEU A 150 -3.72 9.50 14.72
N GLY A 151 -2.51 8.94 14.77
CA GLY A 151 -2.08 8.05 15.85
C GLY A 151 -2.03 8.73 17.22
N LYS A 152 -1.48 9.95 17.29
CA LYS A 152 -1.32 10.69 18.56
C LYS A 152 -2.65 11.17 19.14
N TYR A 153 -3.51 11.74 18.31
CA TYR A 153 -4.73 12.39 18.77
C TYR A 153 -5.95 11.46 18.77
N LYS A 154 -5.81 10.20 18.31
CA LYS A 154 -6.88 9.20 18.23
C LYS A 154 -8.18 9.80 17.68
N LEU A 155 -8.08 10.61 16.61
CA LEU A 155 -9.20 11.40 16.07
C LEU A 155 -10.40 10.54 15.68
N MET A 156 -10.17 9.29 15.30
CA MET A 156 -11.20 8.30 15.02
C MET A 156 -11.37 7.38 16.23
N ARG A 157 -12.21 7.82 17.18
CA ARG A 157 -12.72 6.95 18.24
C ARG A 157 -13.79 6.06 17.64
N LEU A 158 -13.55 4.75 17.66
CA LEU A 158 -14.58 3.77 17.33
C LEU A 158 -15.34 3.45 18.62
N ASP A 159 -16.65 3.20 18.49
CA ASP A 159 -17.45 2.73 19.60
C ASP A 159 -16.89 1.36 20.06
N PRO A 160 -16.35 1.25 21.29
CA PRO A 160 -15.76 0.00 21.78
C PRO A 160 -16.76 -1.14 21.81
N ALA A 161 -18.07 -0.84 21.83
CA ALA A 161 -19.13 -1.85 21.79
C ALA A 161 -19.20 -2.60 20.45
N VAL A 162 -18.71 -2.00 19.36
CA VAL A 162 -18.79 -2.59 18.00
C VAL A 162 -17.45 -3.12 17.51
N TYR A 163 -16.34 -2.43 17.81
CA TYR A 163 -15.05 -2.72 17.16
C TYR A 163 -13.97 -3.37 18.03
N PHE A 164 -14.24 -3.71 19.30
CA PHE A 164 -13.29 -4.33 20.25
C PHE A 164 -11.94 -3.59 20.43
N ILE A 165 -11.75 -2.42 19.79
CA ILE A 165 -10.57 -1.58 19.83
C ILE A 165 -11.05 -0.14 20.06
N ASP A 166 -10.41 0.58 20.98
CA ASP A 166 -10.76 1.93 21.43
C ASP A 166 -10.36 3.05 20.43
N HIS A 167 -9.57 2.71 19.41
CA HIS A 167 -9.12 3.60 18.35
C HIS A 167 -8.61 2.83 17.14
N LEU A 168 -8.60 3.44 15.95
CA LEU A 168 -7.98 2.85 14.77
C LEU A 168 -6.44 2.88 14.93
N PRO A 169 -5.75 1.72 15.03
CA PRO A 169 -4.30 1.71 15.15
C PRO A 169 -3.70 2.08 13.79
N VAL A 170 -3.06 3.25 13.73
CA VAL A 170 -2.32 3.68 12.54
C VAL A 170 -0.91 3.11 12.63
N ALA A 171 -0.64 2.06 11.84
CA ALA A 171 0.67 1.46 11.71
C ALA A 171 1.31 1.87 10.38
N THR A 172 2.37 2.67 10.44
CA THR A 172 3.17 3.02 9.27
C THR A 172 4.27 1.97 9.08
N GLU A 173 4.09 1.06 8.13
CA GLU A 173 5.09 0.05 7.82
C GLU A 173 6.17 0.59 6.88
N PHE A 174 7.43 0.28 7.18
CA PHE A 174 8.58 0.76 6.40
C PHE A 174 8.52 0.33 4.93
N TRP A 175 8.06 -0.90 4.68
CA TRP A 175 7.95 -1.44 3.32
C TRP A 175 6.88 -0.73 2.49
N ASP A 176 5.73 -0.41 3.08
CA ASP A 176 4.66 0.31 2.39
C ASP A 176 5.12 1.71 1.96
N VAL A 177 5.85 2.42 2.83
CA VAL A 177 6.46 3.71 2.52
C VAL A 177 7.49 3.59 1.39
N THR A 178 8.39 2.60 1.49
CA THR A 178 9.46 2.38 0.50
C THR A 178 8.89 2.07 -0.88
N PHE A 179 7.92 1.16 -0.97
CA PHE A 179 7.26 0.84 -2.23
C PHE A 179 6.53 2.05 -2.82
N THR A 180 5.89 2.88 -1.99
CA THR A 180 5.20 4.09 -2.43
C THR A 180 6.18 5.11 -3.05
N ILE A 181 7.34 5.33 -2.41
CA ILE A 181 8.39 6.22 -2.93
C ILE A 181 8.90 5.71 -4.28
N LEU A 182 9.27 4.43 -4.36
CA LEU A 182 9.79 3.82 -5.59
C LEU A 182 8.77 3.87 -6.73
N ALA A 183 7.50 3.51 -6.44
CA ALA A 183 6.44 3.57 -7.43
C ALA A 183 6.18 5.00 -7.91
N SER A 184 6.12 5.97 -7.00
CA SER A 184 5.89 7.38 -7.34
C SER A 184 6.99 7.94 -8.27
N VAL A 185 8.26 7.71 -7.93
CA VAL A 185 9.39 8.16 -8.75
C VAL A 185 9.44 7.42 -10.08
N ALA A 186 9.18 6.10 -10.10
CA ALA A 186 9.15 5.31 -11.32
C ALA A 186 8.05 5.79 -12.28
N ILE A 187 6.85 6.05 -11.75
CA ILE A 187 5.71 6.52 -12.56
C ILE A 187 5.96 7.92 -13.10
N ALA A 188 6.50 8.83 -12.28
CA ALA A 188 6.93 10.15 -12.76
C ALA A 188 7.98 10.02 -13.88
N GLY A 189 9.00 9.18 -13.68
CA GLY A 189 10.01 8.88 -14.69
C GLY A 189 9.41 8.36 -16.00
N ILE A 190 8.52 7.36 -15.92
CA ILE A 190 7.84 6.77 -17.09
C ILE A 190 6.98 7.81 -17.81
N ALA A 191 6.18 8.59 -17.08
CA ALA A 191 5.34 9.65 -17.63
C ALA A 191 6.17 10.67 -18.44
N THR A 192 7.38 10.98 -17.99
CA THR A 192 8.23 12.00 -18.60
C THR A 192 8.97 11.52 -19.85
N LEU A 193 8.97 10.21 -20.13
CA LEU A 193 9.62 9.65 -21.31
C LEU A 193 8.99 10.14 -22.61
N TYR A 194 7.65 10.23 -22.67
CA TYR A 194 6.95 10.65 -23.88
C TYR A 194 7.23 12.12 -24.25
N PRO A 195 7.03 13.11 -23.34
CA PRO A 195 7.34 14.51 -23.63
C PRO A 195 8.83 14.73 -23.95
N ALA A 196 9.74 14.05 -23.23
CA ALA A 196 11.17 14.18 -23.46
C ALA A 196 11.60 13.67 -24.85
N GLN A 197 10.94 12.62 -25.36
CA GLN A 197 11.17 12.14 -26.73
C GLN A 197 10.60 13.10 -27.77
N GLN A 198 9.41 13.66 -27.52
CA GLN A 198 8.80 14.67 -28.39
C GLN A 198 9.72 15.90 -28.54
N ALA A 199 10.22 16.44 -27.42
CA ALA A 199 11.14 17.58 -27.42
C ALA A 199 12.44 17.32 -28.21
N ALA A 200 12.99 16.12 -28.06
CA ALA A 200 14.23 15.73 -28.74
C ALA A 200 14.08 15.66 -30.26
N ARG A 201 12.87 15.32 -30.74
CA ARG A 201 12.54 15.15 -32.17
C ARG A 201 12.20 16.45 -32.90
N LEU A 202 11.98 17.56 -32.21
CA LEU A 202 11.68 18.87 -32.82
C LEU A 202 12.81 19.33 -33.76
N PHE A 203 12.54 19.59 -35.03
CA PHE A 203 13.55 20.08 -35.97
C PHE A 203 13.68 21.62 -35.93
N PRO A 204 14.90 22.19 -36.10
CA PRO A 204 15.11 23.63 -36.08
C PRO A 204 14.27 24.40 -37.11
N ILE A 205 14.06 23.81 -38.29
CA ILE A 205 13.26 24.40 -39.38
C ILE A 205 11.78 24.48 -39.03
N GLU A 206 11.23 23.46 -38.37
CA GLU A 206 9.82 23.45 -37.94
C GLU A 206 9.59 24.44 -36.80
N ALA A 207 10.58 24.62 -35.92
CA ALA A 207 10.51 25.56 -34.80
C ALA A 207 10.50 27.04 -35.21
N ILE A 208 11.01 27.36 -36.41
CA ILE A 208 11.06 28.74 -36.96
C ILE A 208 9.90 28.98 -37.93
N ARG A 209 9.34 27.92 -38.55
CA ARG A 209 8.23 28.02 -39.51
C ARG A 209 6.84 28.10 -38.86
N HIS A 210 6.74 28.03 -37.53
CA HIS A 210 5.51 28.33 -36.80
C HIS A 210 5.36 29.84 -36.59
N GLU A 211 5.29 30.56 -37.71
CA GLU A 211 4.52 31.80 -37.92
C GLU A 211 3.87 31.70 -39.31
#